data_AF-A0A7L1A5H8-F1
#
_entry.id   AF-A0A7L1A5H8-F1
#
_cell.length_a   1.000
_cell.length_b   1.000
_cell.length_c   1.000
_cell.angle_alpha   90.00
_cell.angle_beta   90.00
_cell.angle_gamma   90.00
#
_symmetry.space_group_name_H-M   'P 1'
#
loop_
_entity.id
_entity.type
_entity.pdbx_description
1 polymer ?
#
loop_
_entity_poly.entity_id
_entity_poly.type
_entity_poly.pdbx_seq_one_letter_code
_entity_poly.pdbx_strand_id
1 'polypeptide(L)'
;KINILQWEIKFDQDRFKNIEDTWTEKYDRIYCENAAFKEALKLRTEEVKTLKAENAILNQQCLEFLAMLDVKQQKAVQENMSLNKSDITDSTYLLELVVLRAFTCSTSKGELCPCAKVAALTRKQLLHLKQETENLKTSKDEVFLIADAVRFAFEQKLMQRKDQALRLAEGIKVKKETKFENWSLPSPRASQGSGECVKLKGNENDLGRKLSSLLSSGGACRRVKELDNPLKILKMLIDLVNEKESSLAHQRKVSYMLAHA
;
A
#
# COMPACT_ATOMS: atom_id res chain seq x y z
N LYS A 1 14.04 -33.42 -39.64
CA LYS A 1 13.99 -33.28 -38.16
C LYS A 1 15.14 -32.45 -37.60
N ILE A 2 16.38 -32.62 -38.10
CA ILE A 2 17.57 -31.87 -37.63
C ILE A 2 17.43 -30.33 -37.77
N ASN A 3 16.90 -29.83 -38.90
CA ASN A 3 16.74 -28.37 -39.10
C ASN A 3 15.76 -27.69 -38.12
N ILE A 4 14.72 -28.40 -37.65
CA ILE A 4 13.72 -27.82 -36.74
C ILE A 4 14.36 -27.62 -35.36
N LEU A 5 15.07 -28.63 -34.87
CA LEU A 5 15.78 -28.56 -33.59
C LEU A 5 16.90 -27.50 -33.62
N GLN A 6 17.63 -27.38 -34.73
CA GLN A 6 18.65 -26.32 -34.88
C GLN A 6 18.03 -24.91 -34.85
N TRP A 7 16.87 -24.72 -35.48
CA TRP A 7 16.16 -23.43 -35.42
C TRP A 7 15.66 -23.13 -34.01
N GLU A 8 15.09 -24.12 -33.33
CA GLU A 8 14.55 -23.99 -31.98
C GLU A 8 15.67 -23.66 -30.96
N ILE A 9 16.82 -24.32 -31.06
CA ILE A 9 18.01 -24.00 -30.26
C ILE A 9 18.45 -22.55 -30.48
N LYS A 10 18.54 -22.11 -31.74
CA LYS A 10 18.96 -20.74 -32.06
C LYS A 10 17.96 -19.70 -31.55
N PHE A 11 16.66 -19.98 -31.70
CA PHE A 11 15.60 -19.13 -31.19
C PHE A 11 15.65 -19.00 -29.67
N ASP A 12 15.83 -20.12 -28.96
CA ASP A 12 15.96 -20.09 -27.50
C ASP A 12 17.24 -19.38 -27.06
N GLN A 13 18.37 -19.57 -27.76
CA GLN A 13 19.61 -18.83 -27.49
C GLN A 13 19.41 -17.31 -27.62
N ASP A 14 18.79 -16.85 -28.70
CA ASP A 14 18.50 -15.42 -28.89
C ASP A 14 17.53 -14.90 -27.81
N ARG A 15 16.52 -15.71 -27.44
CA ARG A 15 15.58 -15.36 -26.36
C ARG A 15 16.29 -15.23 -25.01
N PHE A 16 17.17 -16.18 -24.66
CA PHE A 16 17.92 -16.14 -23.41
C PHE A 16 18.86 -14.95 -23.35
N LYS A 17 19.57 -14.67 -24.44
CA LYS A 17 20.44 -13.49 -24.54
C LYS A 17 19.66 -12.20 -24.33
N ASN A 18 18.52 -12.03 -24.99
CA ASN A 18 17.68 -10.85 -24.81
C ASN A 18 17.17 -10.68 -23.36
N ILE A 19 16.85 -11.80 -22.70
CA ILE A 19 16.44 -11.79 -21.28
C ILE A 19 17.63 -11.37 -20.40
N GLU A 20 18.81 -11.93 -20.63
CA GLU A 20 20.04 -11.60 -19.89
C GLU A 20 20.42 -10.13 -20.04
N ASP A 21 20.40 -9.60 -21.26
CA ASP A 21 20.66 -8.19 -21.55
C ASP A 21 19.63 -7.30 -20.82
N THR A 22 18.35 -7.63 -20.90
CA THR A 22 17.26 -6.88 -20.21
C THR A 22 17.43 -6.88 -18.69
N TRP A 23 17.84 -7.99 -18.10
CA TRP A 23 18.07 -8.08 -16.66
C TRP A 23 19.31 -7.32 -16.23
N THR A 24 20.36 -7.34 -17.04
CA THR A 24 21.59 -6.58 -16.82
C THR A 24 21.28 -5.08 -16.81
N GLU A 25 20.57 -4.58 -17.82
CA GLU A 25 20.15 -3.16 -17.86
C GLU A 25 19.29 -2.75 -16.65
N LYS A 26 18.35 -3.62 -16.24
CA LYS A 26 17.52 -3.36 -15.06
C LYS A 26 18.36 -3.33 -13.79
N TYR A 27 19.31 -4.24 -13.66
CA TYR A 27 20.22 -4.29 -12.53
C TYR A 27 21.08 -3.02 -12.47
N ASP A 28 21.69 -2.63 -13.59
CA ASP A 28 22.54 -1.43 -13.68
C ASP A 28 21.76 -0.16 -13.36
N ARG A 29 20.52 -0.05 -13.86
CA ARG A 29 19.65 1.09 -13.54
C ARG A 29 19.38 1.18 -12.03
N ILE A 30 18.98 0.07 -11.41
CA ILE A 30 18.72 0.01 -9.97
C ILE A 30 19.99 0.32 -9.17
N TYR A 31 21.14 -0.18 -9.61
CA TYR A 31 22.42 0.10 -8.98
C TYR A 31 22.76 1.60 -9.00
N CYS A 32 22.60 2.24 -10.15
CA CYS A 32 22.79 3.69 -10.30
C CYS A 32 21.79 4.51 -9.47
N GLU A 33 20.50 4.14 -9.49
CA GLU A 33 19.47 4.78 -8.66
C GLU A 33 19.79 4.67 -7.17
N ASN A 34 20.20 3.49 -6.70
CA ASN A 34 20.60 3.27 -5.31
C ASN A 34 21.83 4.10 -4.92
N ALA A 35 22.81 4.23 -5.80
CA ALA A 35 23.97 5.09 -5.56
C ALA A 35 23.54 6.56 -5.43
N ALA A 36 22.66 7.04 -6.31
CA ALA A 36 22.12 8.40 -6.23
C ALA A 36 21.32 8.64 -4.94
N PHE A 37 20.47 7.69 -4.53
CA PHE A 37 19.73 7.77 -3.27
C PHE A 37 20.64 7.78 -2.05
N LYS A 38 21.73 6.99 -2.07
CA LYS A 38 22.72 6.96 -0.98
C LYS A 38 23.41 8.31 -0.81
N GLU A 39 23.83 8.95 -1.91
CA GLU A 39 24.44 10.29 -1.85
C GLU A 39 23.43 11.36 -1.43
N ALA A 40 22.19 11.30 -1.94
CA ALA A 40 21.13 12.21 -1.52
C ALA A 40 20.82 12.09 -0.01
N LEU A 41 20.75 10.87 0.52
CA LEU A 41 20.54 10.62 1.95
C LEU A 41 21.70 11.18 2.78
N LYS A 42 22.94 11.02 2.33
CA LYS A 42 24.12 11.55 2.99
C LYS A 42 24.07 13.08 3.07
N LEU A 43 23.76 13.75 1.96
CA LEU A 43 23.61 15.20 1.89
C LEU A 43 22.49 15.70 2.82
N ARG A 44 21.31 15.07 2.81
CA ARG A 44 20.21 15.41 3.72
C ARG A 44 20.57 15.20 5.18
N THR A 45 21.34 14.15 5.49
CA THR A 45 21.82 13.90 6.85
C THR A 45 22.78 14.98 7.32
N GLU A 46 23.68 15.45 6.45
CA GLU A 46 24.60 16.55 6.74
C GLU A 46 23.84 17.87 6.93
N GLU A 47 22.86 18.18 6.07
CA GLU A 47 21.99 19.35 6.20
C GLU A 47 21.24 19.37 7.54
N VAL A 48 20.66 18.24 7.95
CA VAL A 48 19.96 18.12 9.25
C VAL A 48 20.93 18.34 10.42
N LYS A 49 22.17 17.85 10.33
CA LYS A 49 23.19 18.09 11.38
C LYS A 49 23.52 19.58 11.48
N THR A 50 23.70 20.26 10.35
CA THR A 50 23.98 21.70 10.31
C THR A 50 22.81 22.50 10.89
N LEU A 51 21.58 22.23 10.44
CA LEU A 51 20.38 22.90 10.96
C LEU A 51 20.19 22.66 12.46
N LYS A 52 20.51 21.46 12.96
CA LYS A 52 20.44 21.15 14.39
C LYS A 52 21.48 21.96 15.19
N ALA A 53 22.69 22.14 14.64
CA ALA A 53 23.72 22.96 15.26
C ALA A 53 23.33 24.45 15.27
N GLU A 54 22.82 24.97 14.15
CA GLU A 54 22.32 26.35 14.06
C GLU A 54 21.16 26.61 15.03
N ASN A 55 20.20 25.69 15.10
CA ASN A 55 19.08 25.78 16.05
C ASN A 55 19.59 25.76 17.50
N ALA A 56 20.59 24.94 17.83
CA ALA A 56 21.20 24.95 19.16
C ALA A 56 21.87 26.30 19.48
N ILE A 57 22.60 26.89 18.51
CA ILE A 57 23.22 28.21 18.67
C ILE A 57 22.14 29.30 18.85
N LEU A 58 21.10 29.30 18.02
CA LEU A 58 20.01 30.26 18.12
C LEU A 58 19.28 30.16 19.46
N ASN A 59 18.99 28.93 19.92
CA ASN A 59 18.38 28.74 21.24
C ASN A 59 19.29 29.26 22.36
N GLN A 60 20.59 29.02 22.26
CA GLN A 60 21.56 29.53 23.22
C GLN A 60 21.58 31.07 23.22
N GLN A 61 21.61 31.70 22.03
CA GLN A 61 21.52 33.16 21.90
C GLN A 61 20.22 33.70 22.48
N CYS A 62 19.08 33.03 22.25
CA CYS A 62 17.81 33.40 22.87
C CYS A 62 17.89 33.39 24.40
N LEU A 63 18.53 32.37 24.99
CA LEU A 63 18.72 32.30 26.44
C LEU A 63 19.65 33.42 26.96
N GLU A 64 20.71 33.75 26.21
CA GLU A 64 21.61 34.85 26.55
C GLU A 64 20.90 36.21 26.50
N PHE A 65 20.11 36.46 25.44
CA PHE A 65 19.28 37.67 25.37
C PHE A 65 18.27 37.73 26.51
N LEU A 66 17.62 36.61 26.86
CA LEU A 66 16.71 36.54 27.99
C LEU A 66 17.40 36.82 29.34
N ALA A 67 18.64 36.38 29.51
CA ALA A 67 19.42 36.62 30.73
C ALA A 67 19.88 38.08 30.86
N MET A 68 19.95 38.84 29.77
CA MET A 68 20.26 40.28 29.78
C MET A 68 19.05 41.19 30.05
N LEU A 69 17.83 40.64 30.07
CA LEU A 69 16.62 41.42 30.37
C LEU A 69 16.45 41.65 31.89
N ASP A 70 15.70 42.68 32.25
CA ASP A 70 15.30 42.90 33.65
C ASP A 70 14.40 41.76 34.15
N VAL A 71 14.45 41.45 35.45
CA VAL A 71 13.75 40.31 36.08
C VAL A 71 12.24 40.35 35.82
N LYS A 72 11.65 41.56 35.75
CA LYS A 72 10.23 41.74 35.42
C LYS A 72 9.92 41.40 33.96
N GLN A 73 10.83 41.72 33.04
CA GLN A 73 10.70 41.41 31.61
C GLN A 73 10.94 39.92 31.34
N GLN A 74 11.93 39.32 32.00
CA GLN A 74 12.22 37.89 31.92
C GLN A 74 11.02 37.06 32.38
N LYS A 75 10.39 37.44 33.50
CA LYS A 75 9.18 36.79 34.02
C LYS A 75 8.01 36.89 33.04
N ALA A 76 7.77 38.06 32.45
CA ALA A 76 6.74 38.22 31.44
C ALA A 76 6.97 37.34 30.19
N VAL A 77 8.22 37.21 29.72
CA VAL A 77 8.53 36.36 28.55
C VAL A 77 8.42 34.87 28.89
N GLN A 78 8.84 34.46 30.09
CA GLN A 78 8.75 33.07 30.55
C GLN A 78 7.29 32.64 30.75
N GLU A 79 6.45 33.52 31.31
CA GLU A 79 5.01 33.31 31.43
C GLU A 79 4.38 33.10 30.03
N ASN A 80 4.69 33.96 29.06
CA ASN A 80 4.20 33.81 27.67
C ASN A 80 4.71 32.54 26.96
N MET A 81 5.95 32.09 27.21
CA MET A 81 6.49 30.84 26.65
C MET A 81 5.83 29.59 27.25
N SER A 82 5.49 29.62 28.54
CA SER A 82 4.82 28.51 29.24
C SER A 82 3.34 28.34 28.82
N LEU A 83 2.66 29.44 28.49
CA LEU A 83 1.26 29.49 28.06
C LEU A 83 1.00 28.84 26.69
N ASN A 84 2.04 28.60 25.87
CA ASN A 84 1.87 27.88 24.60
C ASN A 84 1.69 26.36 24.77
N LYS A 85 1.82 25.81 25.99
CA LYS A 85 1.70 24.36 26.26
C LYS A 85 0.41 23.93 26.95
N SER A 86 -0.38 24.85 27.52
CA SER A 86 -1.62 24.50 28.23
C SER A 86 -2.73 25.49 27.89
N ASP A 87 -3.87 24.92 27.51
CA ASP A 87 -5.20 25.53 27.50
C ASP A 87 -5.51 26.50 26.35
N ILE A 88 -5.76 25.88 25.19
CA ILE A 88 -6.30 26.50 23.97
C ILE A 88 -7.68 27.17 24.20
N THR A 89 -8.38 26.85 25.29
CA THR A 89 -9.71 27.39 25.58
C THR A 89 -9.70 28.86 26.06
N ASP A 90 -8.66 29.30 26.77
CA ASP A 90 -8.52 30.70 27.23
C ASP A 90 -7.70 31.59 26.26
N SER A 91 -7.18 30.97 25.19
CA SER A 91 -6.35 31.65 24.18
C SER A 91 -7.09 32.76 23.42
N THR A 92 -8.42 32.67 23.29
CA THR A 92 -9.21 33.66 22.54
C THR A 92 -9.27 34.99 23.28
N TYR A 93 -9.54 34.98 24.58
CA TYR A 93 -9.66 36.19 25.40
C TYR A 93 -8.30 36.86 25.60
N LEU A 94 -7.25 36.07 25.86
CA LEU A 94 -5.87 36.56 25.98
C LEU A 94 -5.33 37.11 24.66
N LEU A 95 -5.63 36.46 23.53
CA LEU A 95 -5.25 36.96 22.20
C LEU A 95 -5.99 38.24 21.84
N GLU A 96 -7.29 38.34 22.15
CA GLU A 96 -8.06 39.58 22.01
C GLU A 96 -7.37 40.68 22.85
N LEU A 97 -7.02 40.45 24.11
CA LEU A 97 -6.29 41.40 24.97
C LEU A 97 -4.91 41.82 24.44
N VAL A 98 -4.12 40.90 23.89
CA VAL A 98 -2.79 41.18 23.33
C VAL A 98 -2.90 41.99 22.04
N VAL A 99 -3.84 41.62 21.15
CA VAL A 99 -4.10 42.37 19.93
C VAL A 99 -4.57 43.78 20.29
N LEU A 100 -5.44 43.93 21.30
CA LEU A 100 -5.92 45.23 21.77
C LEU A 100 -4.82 46.10 22.39
N ARG A 101 -3.84 45.53 23.12
CA ARG A 101 -2.70 46.28 23.68
C ARG A 101 -1.67 46.73 22.65
N ALA A 102 -1.61 46.10 21.48
CA ALA A 102 -0.68 46.48 20.42
C ALA A 102 -1.11 47.73 19.64
N PHE A 103 -2.37 48.16 19.77
CA PHE A 103 -2.87 49.39 19.13
C PHE A 103 -2.69 50.60 20.05
N THR A 104 -2.04 51.64 19.53
CA THR A 104 -1.83 52.93 20.21
C THR A 104 -2.94 53.95 19.93
N CYS A 105 -4.06 53.52 19.36
CA CYS A 105 -5.12 54.41 18.93
C CYS A 105 -5.86 55.03 20.13
N SER A 106 -5.76 56.35 20.27
CA SER A 106 -6.41 57.12 21.33
C SER A 106 -7.93 57.08 21.17
N THR A 107 -8.63 56.40 22.08
CA THR A 107 -10.10 56.40 22.16
C THR A 107 -10.51 57.08 23.47
N SER A 108 -11.28 58.16 23.38
CA SER A 108 -11.53 59.09 24.49
C SER A 108 -12.58 58.61 25.51
N LYS A 109 -13.02 57.35 25.48
CA LYS A 109 -14.18 56.91 26.28
C LYS A 109 -14.26 55.41 26.60
N GLY A 110 -13.12 54.74 26.82
CA GLY A 110 -13.11 53.35 27.30
C GLY A 110 -13.60 52.28 26.31
N GLU A 111 -13.96 52.66 25.08
CA GLU A 111 -14.30 51.74 24.00
C GLU A 111 -13.09 51.42 23.13
N LEU A 112 -12.96 50.14 22.74
CA LEU A 112 -11.87 49.66 21.88
C LEU A 112 -11.97 50.30 20.48
N CYS A 113 -10.82 50.73 19.92
CA CYS A 113 -10.81 51.30 18.57
C CYS A 113 -11.34 50.29 17.54
N PRO A 114 -12.07 50.74 16.50
CA PRO A 114 -12.57 49.86 15.44
C PRO A 114 -11.45 49.03 14.78
N CYS A 115 -10.26 49.63 14.64
CA CYS A 115 -9.04 48.96 14.19
C CYS A 115 -8.70 47.71 15.00
N ALA A 116 -8.68 47.85 16.32
CA ALA A 116 -8.29 46.79 17.23
C ALA A 116 -9.37 45.71 17.32
N LYS A 117 -10.66 46.09 17.25
CA LYS A 117 -11.78 45.15 17.16
C LYS A 117 -11.69 44.27 15.91
N VAL A 118 -11.50 44.87 14.74
CA VAL A 118 -11.37 44.13 13.48
C VAL A 118 -10.11 43.26 13.50
N ALA A 119 -8.97 43.79 13.95
CA ALA A 119 -7.74 43.01 14.05
C ALA A 119 -7.88 41.80 14.99
N ALA A 120 -8.53 41.97 16.14
CA ALA A 120 -8.76 40.88 17.09
C ALA A 120 -9.68 39.80 16.51
N LEU A 121 -10.76 40.21 15.84
CA LEU A 121 -11.68 39.29 15.14
C LEU A 121 -10.98 38.52 14.01
N THR A 122 -10.22 39.20 13.16
CA THR A 122 -9.50 38.55 12.06
C THR A 122 -8.43 37.59 12.59
N ARG A 123 -7.73 37.96 13.67
CA ARG A 123 -6.73 37.09 14.31
C ARG A 123 -7.36 35.83 14.88
N LYS A 124 -8.53 35.95 15.52
CA LYS A 124 -9.33 34.83 16.03
C LYS A 124 -9.77 33.90 14.90
N GLN A 125 -10.27 34.44 13.79
CA GLN A 125 -10.62 33.66 12.61
C GLN A 125 -9.41 32.95 12.00
N LEU A 126 -8.25 33.62 11.92
CA LEU A 126 -7.03 33.02 11.39
C LEU A 126 -6.56 31.84 12.25
N LEU A 127 -6.62 31.96 13.58
CA LEU A 127 -6.29 30.84 14.47
C LEU A 127 -7.26 29.68 14.33
N HIS A 128 -8.57 29.95 14.24
CA HIS A 128 -9.58 28.92 13.99
C HIS A 128 -9.29 28.16 12.69
N LEU A 129 -9.07 28.89 11.59
CA LEU A 129 -8.76 28.29 10.29
C LEU A 129 -7.43 27.52 10.30
N LYS A 130 -6.43 28.00 11.04
CA LYS A 130 -5.15 27.29 11.20
C LYS A 130 -5.34 25.97 11.94
N GLN A 131 -6.14 25.95 13.00
CA GLN A 131 -6.48 24.73 13.73
C GLN A 131 -7.24 23.74 12.85
N GLU A 132 -8.22 24.23 12.07
CA GLU A 132 -8.97 23.41 11.14
C GLU A 132 -8.06 22.80 10.06
N THR A 133 -7.09 23.56 9.57
CA THR A 133 -6.09 23.08 8.59
C THR A 133 -5.20 21.99 9.18
N GLU A 134 -4.73 22.13 10.41
CA GLU A 134 -3.96 21.09 11.11
C GLU A 134 -4.81 19.82 11.35
N ASN A 135 -6.08 19.97 11.74
CA ASN A 135 -6.99 18.85 11.91
C ASN A 135 -7.26 18.12 10.58
N LEU A 136 -7.41 18.86 9.48
CA LEU A 136 -7.58 18.27 8.15
C LEU A 136 -6.31 17.57 7.67
N LYS A 137 -5.13 18.13 7.96
CA LYS A 137 -3.85 17.52 7.63
C LYS A 137 -3.65 16.19 8.36
N THR A 138 -3.91 16.17 9.67
CA THR A 138 -3.84 14.94 10.47
C THR A 138 -4.83 13.89 9.99
N SER A 139 -6.08 14.28 9.72
CA SER A 139 -7.09 13.37 9.13
C SER A 139 -6.67 12.82 7.77
N LYS A 140 -6.08 13.65 6.90
CA LYS A 140 -5.52 13.20 5.61
C LYS A 140 -4.41 12.17 5.82
N ASP A 141 -3.46 12.44 6.71
CA ASP A 141 -2.35 11.53 6.99
C ASP A 141 -2.86 10.18 7.51
N GLU A 142 -3.88 10.17 8.36
CA GLU A 142 -4.56 8.93 8.82
C GLU A 142 -5.20 8.16 7.65
N VAL A 143 -5.89 8.84 6.74
CA VAL A 143 -6.47 8.20 5.54
C VAL A 143 -5.38 7.59 4.67
N PHE A 144 -4.23 8.25 4.51
CA PHE A 144 -3.08 7.70 3.80
C PHE A 144 -2.52 6.45 4.47
N LEU A 145 -2.36 6.45 5.80
CA LEU A 145 -1.92 5.28 6.56
C LEU A 145 -2.89 4.10 6.41
N ILE A 146 -4.20 4.37 6.47
CA ILE A 146 -5.24 3.34 6.26
C ILE A 146 -5.18 2.81 4.83
N ALA A 147 -5.05 3.68 3.83
CA ALA A 147 -4.93 3.29 2.44
C ALA A 147 -3.71 2.38 2.21
N ASP A 148 -2.58 2.70 2.87
CA ASP A 148 -1.36 1.90 2.78
C ASP A 148 -1.52 0.54 3.48
N ALA A 149 -2.15 0.51 4.66
CA ALA A 149 -2.46 -0.74 5.36
C ALA A 149 -3.39 -1.65 4.52
N VAL A 150 -4.39 -1.07 3.85
CA VAL A 150 -5.29 -1.80 2.96
C VAL A 150 -4.56 -2.31 1.72
N ARG A 151 -3.70 -1.49 1.10
CA ARG A 151 -2.84 -1.89 -0.01
C ARG A 151 -1.95 -3.08 0.39
N PHE A 152 -1.27 -2.97 1.52
CA PHE A 152 -0.41 -4.04 2.05
C PHE A 152 -1.18 -5.33 2.35
N ALA A 153 -2.36 -5.23 2.98
CA ALA A 153 -3.21 -6.40 3.23
C ALA A 153 -3.69 -7.05 1.92
N PHE A 154 -3.98 -6.25 0.90
CA PHE A 154 -4.34 -6.74 -0.42
C PHE A 154 -3.18 -7.45 -1.12
N GLU A 155 -1.97 -6.87 -1.08
CA GLU A 155 -0.75 -7.48 -1.62
C GLU A 155 -0.43 -8.81 -0.93
N GLN A 156 -0.53 -8.86 0.40
CA GLN A 156 -0.37 -10.12 1.13
C GLN A 156 -1.39 -11.18 0.69
N LYS A 157 -2.66 -10.80 0.53
CA LYS A 157 -3.69 -11.72 0.03
C LYS A 157 -3.41 -12.18 -1.41
N LEU A 158 -2.90 -11.31 -2.28
CA LEU A 158 -2.48 -11.69 -3.63
C LEU A 158 -1.32 -12.69 -3.61
N MET A 159 -0.33 -12.47 -2.77
CA MET A 159 0.80 -13.39 -2.62
C MET A 159 0.34 -14.74 -2.08
N GLN A 160 -0.54 -14.76 -1.06
CA GLN A 160 -1.14 -15.98 -0.53
C GLN A 160 -1.95 -16.73 -1.60
N ARG A 161 -2.72 -16.03 -2.43
CA ARG A 161 -3.47 -16.63 -3.56
C ARG A 161 -2.54 -17.17 -4.63
N LYS A 162 -1.46 -16.46 -4.96
CA LYS A 162 -0.46 -16.93 -5.91
C LYS A 162 0.14 -18.24 -5.42
N ASP A 163 0.48 -18.33 -4.13
CA ASP A 163 1.00 -19.54 -3.51
C ASP A 163 -0.04 -20.68 -3.49
N GLN A 164 -1.31 -20.39 -3.18
CA GLN A 164 -2.39 -21.39 -3.24
C GLN A 164 -2.68 -21.86 -4.67
N ALA A 165 -2.66 -20.96 -5.65
CA ALA A 165 -2.85 -21.27 -7.06
C ALA A 165 -1.70 -22.11 -7.60
N LEU A 166 -0.47 -21.83 -7.17
CA LEU A 166 0.70 -22.66 -7.46
C LEU A 166 0.51 -24.07 -6.87
N ARG A 167 0.11 -24.19 -5.60
CA ARG A 167 -0.22 -25.49 -4.95
C ARG A 167 -1.35 -26.25 -5.65
N LEU A 168 -2.34 -25.55 -6.20
CA LEU A 168 -3.45 -26.16 -6.94
C LEU A 168 -3.07 -26.59 -8.35
N ALA A 169 -2.32 -25.76 -9.06
CA ALA A 169 -1.76 -26.10 -10.36
C ALA A 169 -0.83 -27.33 -10.23
N GLU A 170 -0.10 -27.42 -9.12
CA GLU A 170 0.66 -28.61 -8.73
C GLU A 170 -0.24 -29.82 -8.48
N GLY A 171 -1.32 -29.69 -7.68
CA GLY A 171 -2.25 -30.79 -7.40
C GLY A 171 -3.04 -31.30 -8.62
N ILE A 172 -3.35 -30.45 -9.60
CA ILE A 172 -4.06 -30.82 -10.84
C ILE A 172 -3.13 -31.56 -11.80
N LYS A 173 -1.85 -31.19 -11.88
CA LYS A 173 -0.84 -31.92 -12.68
C LYS A 173 -0.67 -33.37 -12.19
N VAL A 174 -0.64 -33.58 -10.88
CA VAL A 174 -0.51 -34.91 -10.25
C VAL A 174 -1.65 -35.86 -10.65
N LYS A 175 -2.89 -35.38 -10.72
CA LYS A 175 -4.06 -36.23 -11.06
C LYS A 175 -4.13 -36.69 -12.52
N LYS A 176 -3.45 -35.99 -13.44
CA LYS A 176 -3.44 -36.40 -14.85
C LYS A 176 -2.46 -37.55 -15.08
N GLU A 177 -1.30 -37.55 -14.41
CA GLU A 177 -0.30 -38.61 -14.56
C GLU A 177 -0.76 -39.95 -13.96
N THR A 178 -1.42 -39.96 -12.79
CA THR A 178 -1.91 -41.22 -12.16
C THR A 178 -3.05 -41.91 -12.92
N LYS A 179 -3.77 -41.18 -13.78
CA LYS A 179 -4.84 -41.77 -14.62
C LYS A 179 -4.32 -42.41 -15.90
N PHE A 180 -3.13 -42.03 -16.38
CA PHE A 180 -2.57 -42.60 -17.61
C PHE A 180 -1.88 -43.95 -17.39
N GLU A 181 -1.41 -44.27 -16.18
CA GLU A 181 -0.78 -45.58 -15.89
C GLU A 181 -1.79 -46.70 -15.56
N ASN A 182 -3.01 -46.37 -15.12
CA ASN A 182 -4.03 -47.37 -14.76
C ASN A 182 -4.98 -47.77 -15.91
N TRP A 183 -4.76 -47.27 -17.13
CA TRP A 183 -5.54 -47.69 -18.32
C TRP A 183 -4.76 -48.67 -19.21
N SER A 184 -4.25 -49.75 -18.61
CA SER A 184 -3.84 -50.91 -19.40
C SER A 184 -5.11 -51.62 -19.90
N LEU A 185 -5.49 -51.35 -21.15
CA LEU A 185 -6.56 -52.06 -21.83
C LEU A 185 -6.30 -53.58 -21.83
N PRO A 186 -7.29 -54.43 -21.50
CA PRO A 186 -7.20 -55.85 -21.81
C PRO A 186 -7.24 -56.04 -23.33
N SER A 187 -6.29 -56.81 -23.85
CA SER A 187 -6.21 -57.17 -25.28
C SER A 187 -7.43 -58.00 -25.71
N PRO A 188 -7.98 -57.82 -26.93
CA PRO A 188 -9.19 -58.50 -27.36
C PRO A 188 -8.86 -59.92 -27.83
N ARG A 189 -9.40 -60.94 -27.14
CA ARG A 189 -9.58 -62.27 -27.71
C ARG A 189 -10.96 -62.85 -27.33
N ALA A 190 -11.84 -62.82 -28.33
CA ALA A 190 -12.88 -63.78 -28.68
C ALA A 190 -13.73 -64.45 -27.57
N SER A 191 -14.99 -63.98 -27.51
CA SER A 191 -16.26 -64.75 -27.59
C SER A 191 -16.57 -65.86 -26.56
N GLN A 192 -17.53 -65.61 -25.67
CA GLN A 192 -18.92 -66.13 -25.71
C GLN A 192 -19.65 -65.83 -24.38
N GLY A 193 -20.95 -65.48 -24.44
CA GLY A 193 -21.90 -65.69 -23.32
C GLY A 193 -22.57 -64.45 -22.73
N SER A 194 -23.79 -64.17 -23.21
CA SER A 194 -24.96 -63.55 -22.56
C SER A 194 -24.83 -62.63 -21.33
N GLY A 195 -25.42 -61.43 -21.41
CA GLY A 195 -25.80 -60.65 -20.23
C GLY A 195 -26.00 -59.16 -20.50
N GLU A 196 -27.24 -58.77 -20.74
CA GLU A 196 -27.75 -57.44 -21.03
C GLU A 196 -27.51 -56.40 -19.91
N CYS A 197 -26.98 -55.21 -20.21
CA CYS A 197 -27.25 -53.99 -19.45
C CYS A 197 -26.98 -52.69 -20.26
N VAL A 198 -28.08 -52.08 -20.71
CA VAL A 198 -28.38 -50.64 -20.90
C VAL A 198 -27.23 -49.67 -21.22
N LYS A 199 -27.28 -49.13 -22.45
CA LYS A 199 -26.54 -47.92 -22.89
C LYS A 199 -27.11 -46.67 -22.23
N LEU A 200 -26.31 -45.94 -21.44
CA LEU A 200 -26.55 -44.53 -21.14
C LEU A 200 -25.54 -43.65 -21.87
N LYS A 201 -26.04 -43.00 -22.92
CA LYS A 201 -25.40 -41.96 -23.72
C LYS A 201 -25.31 -40.69 -22.85
N GLY A 202 -24.18 -40.47 -22.19
CA GLY A 202 -23.87 -39.25 -21.45
C GLY A 202 -23.10 -38.25 -22.32
N ASN A 203 -23.75 -37.15 -22.66
CA ASN A 203 -23.18 -36.00 -23.34
C ASN A 203 -22.08 -35.37 -22.44
N GLU A 204 -20.81 -35.43 -22.83
CA GLU A 204 -19.73 -34.73 -22.13
C GLU A 204 -19.80 -33.23 -22.44
N ASN A 205 -20.24 -32.46 -21.45
CA ASN A 205 -20.57 -31.05 -21.57
C ASN A 205 -19.32 -30.18 -21.88
N ASP A 206 -19.47 -29.29 -22.87
CA ASP A 206 -18.56 -28.23 -23.37
C ASP A 206 -17.77 -27.46 -22.28
N LEU A 207 -18.28 -27.42 -21.05
CA LEU A 207 -17.67 -26.76 -19.91
C LEU A 207 -16.36 -27.42 -19.44
N GLY A 208 -16.29 -28.75 -19.47
CA GLY A 208 -15.10 -29.49 -19.02
C GLY A 208 -13.89 -29.28 -19.93
N ARG A 209 -14.16 -29.14 -21.24
CA ARG A 209 -13.13 -28.81 -22.24
C ARG A 209 -12.67 -27.36 -22.12
N LYS A 210 -13.59 -26.41 -21.88
CA LYS A 210 -13.28 -24.98 -21.65
C LYS A 210 -12.46 -24.73 -20.38
N LEU A 211 -12.72 -25.46 -19.30
CA LEU A 211 -11.93 -25.32 -18.05
C LEU A 211 -10.54 -25.97 -18.18
N SER A 212 -10.44 -27.05 -18.95
CA SER A 212 -9.17 -27.74 -19.19
C SER A 212 -8.19 -26.95 -20.07
N SER A 213 -8.70 -26.13 -21.00
CA SER A 213 -7.87 -25.26 -21.85
C SER A 213 -7.29 -24.05 -21.10
N LEU A 214 -7.94 -23.60 -20.02
CA LEU A 214 -7.48 -22.47 -19.21
C LEU A 214 -6.39 -22.85 -18.19
N LEU A 215 -6.35 -24.11 -17.76
CA LEU A 215 -5.47 -24.58 -16.68
C LEU A 215 -4.18 -25.28 -17.16
N SER A 216 -3.99 -25.39 -18.47
CA SER A 216 -2.84 -26.08 -19.06
C SER A 216 -1.79 -25.07 -19.56
N SER A 217 -1.09 -24.40 -18.64
CA SER A 217 0.11 -23.62 -18.97
C SER A 217 1.20 -23.83 -17.91
N GLY A 218 2.35 -24.36 -18.36
CA GLY A 218 3.65 -24.34 -17.68
C GLY A 218 3.92 -25.50 -16.69
N GLY A 219 4.84 -26.42 -17.03
CA GLY A 219 5.47 -27.41 -16.12
C GLY A 219 6.17 -26.72 -14.94
N ALA A 220 6.40 -27.31 -13.77
CA ALA A 220 6.80 -28.66 -13.42
C ALA A 220 6.12 -29.11 -12.10
N CYS A 221 6.41 -30.32 -11.62
CA CYS A 221 5.73 -30.99 -10.51
C CYS A 221 6.74 -31.61 -9.53
N ARG A 222 6.51 -31.48 -8.21
CA ARG A 222 6.93 -32.50 -7.24
C ARG A 222 6.11 -32.45 -5.92
N ARG A 223 5.40 -33.56 -5.66
CA ARG A 223 4.72 -34.02 -4.40
C ARG A 223 3.46 -33.20 -4.03
N VAL A 224 2.30 -33.80 -3.72
CA VAL A 224 1.87 -34.17 -2.34
C VAL A 224 0.45 -34.81 -2.39
N LYS A 225 0.17 -35.77 -1.48
CA LYS A 225 -0.92 -36.76 -1.46
C LYS A 225 -2.23 -36.35 -0.71
N GLU A 226 -2.77 -35.13 -0.83
CA GLU A 226 -3.80 -34.67 0.16
C GLU A 226 -5.13 -34.05 -0.34
N LEU A 227 -5.51 -34.18 -1.63
CA LEU A 227 -6.72 -33.52 -2.17
C LEU A 227 -7.65 -34.46 -2.96
N ASP A 228 -8.27 -35.45 -2.29
CA ASP A 228 -9.13 -36.46 -2.94
C ASP A 228 -10.66 -36.23 -2.85
N ASN A 229 -11.15 -35.11 -2.30
CA ASN A 229 -12.60 -34.87 -2.24
C ASN A 229 -13.08 -33.80 -3.27
N PRO A 230 -13.88 -34.16 -4.29
CA PRO A 230 -14.39 -33.22 -5.29
C PRO A 230 -15.29 -32.12 -4.71
N LEU A 231 -15.99 -32.40 -3.60
CA LEU A 231 -16.78 -31.39 -2.90
C LEU A 231 -15.91 -30.33 -2.22
N LYS A 232 -14.70 -30.71 -1.75
CA LYS A 232 -13.73 -29.73 -1.23
C LYS A 232 -13.19 -28.83 -2.35
N ILE A 233 -12.97 -29.38 -3.54
CA ILE A 233 -12.52 -28.61 -4.71
C ILE A 233 -13.60 -27.61 -5.14
N LEU A 234 -14.86 -28.05 -5.24
CA LEU A 234 -15.97 -27.17 -5.60
C LEU A 234 -16.19 -26.07 -4.56
N LYS A 235 -16.15 -26.41 -3.26
CA LYS A 235 -16.25 -25.45 -2.17
C LYS A 235 -15.15 -24.39 -2.25
N MET A 236 -13.92 -24.82 -2.51
CA MET A 236 -12.79 -23.90 -2.61
C MET A 236 -12.86 -23.01 -3.86
N LEU A 237 -13.41 -23.50 -4.98
CA LEU A 237 -13.67 -22.67 -6.17
C LEU A 237 -14.77 -21.62 -5.91
N ILE A 238 -15.82 -21.98 -5.17
CA ILE A 238 -16.88 -21.05 -4.75
C ILE A 238 -16.30 -19.99 -3.82
N ASP A 239 -15.49 -20.39 -2.84
CA ASP A 239 -14.81 -19.48 -1.92
C ASP A 239 -13.90 -18.50 -2.70
N LEU A 240 -13.13 -18.99 -3.67
CA LEU A 240 -12.29 -18.15 -4.55
C LEU A 240 -13.09 -17.13 -5.37
N VAL A 241 -14.26 -17.50 -5.87
CA VAL A 241 -15.14 -16.58 -6.63
C VAL A 241 -15.74 -15.52 -5.71
N ASN A 242 -16.27 -15.93 -4.55
CA ASN A 242 -16.85 -15.02 -3.56
C ASN A 242 -15.81 -14.01 -3.03
N GLU A 243 -14.59 -14.47 -2.78
CA GLU A 243 -13.54 -13.57 -2.33
C GLU A 243 -13.01 -12.66 -3.44
N LYS A 244 -13.13 -13.03 -4.72
CA LYS A 244 -12.82 -12.13 -5.86
C LYS A 244 -13.83 -10.98 -5.93
N GLU A 245 -15.11 -11.27 -5.76
CA GLU A 245 -16.15 -10.25 -5.67
C GLU A 245 -15.92 -9.32 -4.46
N SER A 246 -15.55 -9.89 -3.32
CA SER A 246 -15.18 -9.10 -2.13
C SER A 246 -13.96 -8.22 -2.38
N SER A 247 -12.90 -8.72 -3.03
CA SER A 247 -11.72 -7.93 -3.40
C SER A 247 -12.07 -6.78 -4.36
N LEU A 248 -12.95 -7.03 -5.34
CA LEU A 248 -13.41 -6.00 -6.28
C LEU A 248 -14.21 -4.90 -5.55
N ALA A 249 -15.03 -5.27 -4.58
CA ALA A 249 -15.76 -4.31 -3.75
C ALA A 249 -14.81 -3.43 -2.91
N HIS A 250 -13.77 -4.01 -2.33
CA HIS A 250 -12.74 -3.25 -1.60
C HIS A 250 -11.95 -2.32 -2.53
N GLN A 251 -11.57 -2.78 -3.72
CA GLN A 251 -10.91 -1.95 -4.72
C GLN A 251 -11.78 -0.75 -5.13
N ARG A 252 -13.09 -0.97 -5.35
CA ARG A 252 -14.04 0.11 -5.65
C ARG A 252 -14.16 1.10 -4.48
N LYS A 253 -14.18 0.62 -3.24
CA LYS A 253 -14.23 1.47 -2.04
C LYS A 253 -12.96 2.33 -1.90
N VAL A 254 -11.79 1.76 -2.14
CA VAL A 254 -10.51 2.50 -2.12
C VAL A 254 -10.47 3.54 -3.24
N SER A 255 -10.88 3.20 -4.46
CA SER A 255 -11.00 4.17 -5.56
C SER A 255 -11.95 5.32 -5.22
N TYR A 256 -13.07 5.04 -4.55
CA TYR A 256 -14.00 6.07 -4.09
C TYR A 256 -13.39 6.98 -3.02
N MET A 257 -12.70 6.40 -2.03
CA MET A 257 -12.02 7.17 -0.98
C MET A 257 -10.91 8.07 -1.56
N LEU A 258 -10.16 7.60 -2.56
CA LEU A 258 -9.11 8.39 -3.21
C LEU A 258 -9.66 9.48 -4.14
N ALA A 259 -10.84 9.28 -4.73
CA ALA A 259 -11.47 10.26 -5.62
C ALA A 259 -12.12 11.44 -4.85
N HIS A 260 -12.34 11.28 -3.55
CA HIS A 260 -12.96 12.28 -2.67
C HIS A 260 -12.05 12.76 -1.53
N ALA A 261 -10.75 12.44 -1.60
CA ALA A 261 -9.69 12.95 -0.69
C ALA A 261 -9.02 14.20 -1.26
#